data_AF-A3IL25-F1
#
_entry.id   AF-A3IL25-F1
#
_cell.length_a   1.000
_cell.length_b   1.000
_cell.length_c   1.000
_cell.angle_alpha   90.00
_cell.angle_beta   90.00
_cell.angle_gamma   90.00
#
_symmetry.space_group_name_H-M   'P 1'
#
loop_
_entity.id
_entity.type
_entity.pdbx_description
1 polymer ?
#
loop_
_entity_poly.entity_id
_entity_poly.type
_entity_poly.pdbx_seq_one_letter_code
_entity_poly.pdbx_strand_id
1 'polypeptide(L)'
;MSYTITNECINCHRCRSACPTGAITIQDNVFLIDATLCNDCHGYYGTPQCASVCPTNSACLPSYQVTGGSKNQMADYWDIWFNRYNKLVGNLKGKQTSPYWEQWFDAYSQEISTLMTANS
;
A
#
# COMPACT_ATOMS: atom_id res chain seq x y z
N MET A 1 -12.87 7.99 7.17
CA MET A 1 -12.52 7.51 8.54
C MET A 1 -11.23 8.21 8.92
N SER A 2 -11.05 8.61 10.18
CA SER A 2 -9.85 9.35 10.59
C SER A 2 -8.74 8.41 11.06
N TYR A 3 -7.49 8.86 10.93
CA TYR A 3 -6.33 8.23 11.54
C TYR A 3 -5.99 8.92 12.86
N THR A 4 -5.20 8.25 13.69
CA THR A 4 -4.61 8.80 14.91
C THR A 4 -3.15 8.36 15.00
N ILE A 5 -2.36 9.06 15.82
CA ILE A 5 -0.97 8.71 16.10
C ILE A 5 -0.88 8.11 17.51
N THR A 6 -0.33 6.91 17.61
CA THR A 6 -0.15 6.20 18.87
C THR A 6 1.19 6.57 19.54
N ASN A 7 1.40 6.03 20.75
CA ASN A 7 2.66 6.15 21.48
C ASN A 7 3.84 5.38 20.82
N GLU A 8 3.61 4.63 19.75
CA GLU A 8 4.68 3.98 18.96
C GLU A 8 5.35 4.94 17.96
N CYS A 9 5.01 6.23 18.02
CA CYS A 9 5.66 7.26 17.24
C CYS A 9 7.10 7.53 17.72
N ILE A 10 8.06 7.42 16.80
CA ILE A 10 9.48 7.70 17.06
C ILE A 10 9.92 9.10 16.60
N ASN A 11 8.97 10.03 16.39
CA ASN A 11 9.24 11.40 15.97
C ASN A 11 10.13 11.53 14.70
N CYS A 12 9.96 10.65 13.72
CA CYS A 12 10.77 10.65 12.49
C CYS A 12 10.34 11.68 11.42
N HIS A 13 9.28 12.46 11.67
CA HIS A 13 8.72 13.51 10.80
C HIS A 13 8.18 13.08 9.42
N ARG A 14 8.29 11.81 9.01
CA ARG A 14 7.90 11.33 7.67
C ARG A 14 6.41 11.49 7.36
N CYS A 15 5.54 11.20 8.33
CA CYS A 15 4.09 11.27 8.11
C CYS A 15 3.62 12.70 7.84
N ARG A 16 4.25 13.70 8.47
CA ARG A 16 3.87 15.12 8.35
C ARG A 16 4.08 15.65 6.93
N SER A 17 5.21 15.33 6.30
CA SER A 17 5.48 15.76 4.92
C SER A 17 4.66 15.00 3.88
N ALA A 18 4.21 13.77 4.21
CA ALA A 18 3.42 12.95 3.31
C ALA A 18 1.91 13.26 3.34
N CYS A 19 1.42 14.03 4.31
CA CYS A 19 0.00 14.34 4.45
C CYS A 19 -0.43 15.47 3.48
N PRO A 20 -1.30 15.19 2.49
CA PRO A 20 -1.68 16.17 1.48
C PRO A 20 -2.57 17.30 2.01
N THR A 21 -3.33 17.05 3.08
CA THR A 21 -4.25 18.03 3.68
C THR A 21 -3.63 18.81 4.84
N GLY A 22 -2.37 18.52 5.20
CA GLY A 22 -1.73 19.15 6.35
C GLY A 22 -2.36 18.80 7.70
N ALA A 23 -3.10 17.70 7.80
CA ALA A 23 -3.81 17.29 9.00
C ALA A 23 -2.91 16.91 10.20
N ILE A 24 -1.60 16.75 9.99
CA ILE A 24 -0.67 16.30 11.04
C ILE A 24 0.08 17.49 11.65
N THR A 25 -0.17 17.72 12.93
CA THR A 25 0.45 18.80 13.73
C THR A 25 1.35 18.23 14.83
N ILE A 26 2.16 19.09 15.44
CA ILE A 26 3.04 18.73 16.56
C ILE A 26 2.64 19.59 17.75
N GLN A 27 2.35 18.95 18.87
CA GLN A 27 2.05 19.59 20.15
C GLN A 27 2.81 18.86 21.24
N ASP A 28 3.56 19.58 22.08
CA ASP A 28 4.35 19.01 23.19
C ASP A 28 5.27 17.85 22.77
N ASN A 29 5.89 17.96 21.60
CA ASN A 29 6.76 16.94 21.00
C ASN A 29 6.06 15.61 20.65
N VAL A 30 4.73 15.62 20.58
CA VAL A 30 3.86 14.52 20.15
C VAL A 30 3.18 14.91 18.84
N PHE A 31 3.12 13.98 17.91
CA PHE A 31 2.38 14.19 16.66
C PHE A 31 0.90 13.88 16.86
N LEU A 32 0.03 14.74 16.34
CA LEU A 32 -1.42 14.62 16.41
C LEU A 32 -2.02 14.73 15.01
N ILE A 33 -3.13 14.04 14.77
CA ILE A 33 -3.89 14.14 13.52
C ILE A 33 -5.20 14.86 13.83
N ASP A 34 -5.41 15.99 13.16
CA ASP A 34 -6.68 16.70 13.17
C ASP A 34 -7.70 15.91 12.35
N ALA A 35 -8.71 15.36 13.03
CA ALA A 35 -9.76 14.57 12.41
C ALA A 35 -10.65 15.38 11.45
N THR A 36 -10.69 16.70 11.59
CA THR A 36 -11.47 17.59 10.71
C THR A 36 -10.79 17.80 9.36
N LEU A 37 -9.45 17.72 9.33
CA LEU A 37 -8.63 17.87 8.13
C LEU A 37 -8.26 16.52 7.50
N CYS A 38 -8.30 15.44 8.28
CA CYS A 38 -8.00 14.10 7.80
C CYS A 38 -9.12 13.58 6.90
N ASN A 39 -8.82 13.47 5.60
CA ASN A 39 -9.76 12.94 4.60
C ASN A 39 -9.39 11.53 4.11
N ASP A 40 -8.58 10.78 4.87
CA ASP A 40 -8.05 9.46 4.46
C ASP A 40 -7.27 9.50 3.13
N CYS A 41 -6.64 10.63 2.84
CA CYS A 41 -5.97 10.92 1.56
C CYS A 41 -6.90 10.84 0.32
N HIS A 42 -8.22 10.82 0.50
CA HIS A 42 -9.18 10.79 -0.60
C HIS A 42 -8.99 12.02 -1.52
N GLY A 43 -9.05 11.79 -2.84
CA GLY A 43 -8.80 12.83 -3.84
C GLY A 43 -7.33 13.12 -4.11
N TYR A 44 -6.40 12.52 -3.37
CA TYR A 44 -4.95 12.65 -3.58
C TYR A 44 -4.30 11.30 -3.88
N TYR A 45 -4.57 10.28 -3.06
CA TYR A 45 -3.94 8.95 -3.16
C TYR A 45 -4.95 7.83 -2.92
N GLY A 46 -4.65 6.63 -3.44
CA GLY A 46 -5.44 5.42 -3.19
C GLY A 46 -5.15 4.75 -1.85
N THR A 47 -4.14 5.22 -1.12
CA THR A 47 -3.72 4.70 0.19
C THR A 47 -3.36 5.84 1.16
N PRO A 48 -3.56 5.63 2.47
CA PRO A 48 -3.17 6.59 3.51
C PRO A 48 -1.65 6.76 3.55
N GLN A 49 -1.17 7.94 3.18
CA GLN A 49 0.27 8.17 3.09
C GLN A 49 0.95 8.15 4.47
N CYS A 50 0.32 8.68 5.53
CA CYS A 50 0.89 8.68 6.88
C CYS A 50 1.27 7.27 7.37
N ALA A 51 0.42 6.29 7.09
CA ALA A 51 0.61 4.90 7.47
C ALA A 51 1.64 4.22 6.55
N SER A 52 1.59 4.52 5.25
CA SER A 52 2.50 3.94 4.25
C SER A 52 3.96 4.34 4.46
N VAL A 53 4.22 5.55 4.98
CA VAL A 53 5.58 6.05 5.23
C VAL A 53 6.06 5.83 6.67
N CYS A 54 5.22 5.23 7.53
CA CYS A 54 5.51 5.05 8.94
C CYS A 54 6.51 3.90 9.14
N PRO A 55 7.74 4.15 9.62
CA PRO A 55 8.76 3.10 9.73
C PRO A 55 8.42 2.03 10.78
N THR A 56 7.58 2.36 11.77
CA THR A 56 7.15 1.40 12.80
C THR A 56 5.87 0.65 12.43
N ASN A 57 5.19 1.02 11.34
CA ASN A 57 3.86 0.52 10.92
C ASN A 57 2.71 0.60 11.96
N SER A 58 3.01 0.98 13.20
CA SER A 58 2.07 0.97 14.32
C SER A 58 1.80 2.36 14.90
N ALA A 59 2.50 3.40 14.42
CA ALA A 59 2.28 4.76 14.89
C ALA A 59 1.05 5.42 14.25
N CYS A 60 0.89 5.42 12.92
CA CYS A 60 -0.30 5.99 12.26
C CYS A 60 -1.34 4.89 12.01
N LEU A 61 -2.38 4.82 12.84
CA LEU A 61 -3.43 3.79 12.75
C LEU A 61 -4.82 4.40 12.55
N PRO A 62 -5.76 3.70 11.89
CA PRO A 62 -7.17 4.06 11.89
C PRO A 62 -7.72 4.22 13.33
N SER A 63 -8.49 5.29 13.58
CA SER A 63 -8.95 5.63 14.93
C SER A 63 -9.80 4.56 15.61
N TYR A 64 -10.50 3.72 14.84
CA TYR A 64 -11.29 2.60 15.37
C TYR A 64 -10.43 1.48 15.97
N GLN A 65 -9.16 1.36 15.57
CA GLN A 65 -8.25 0.36 16.13
C GLN A 65 -7.76 0.72 17.53
N VAL A 66 -7.86 1.99 17.93
CA VAL A 66 -7.34 2.50 19.21
C VAL A 66 -8.41 2.56 20.30
N THR A 67 -9.70 2.64 19.95
CA THR A 67 -10.79 3.00 20.89
C THR A 67 -11.69 1.85 21.35
N GLY A 68 -11.56 0.62 20.84
CA GLY A 68 -12.47 -0.46 21.28
C GLY A 68 -12.43 -1.78 20.49
N GLY A 69 -11.28 -2.19 19.97
CA GLY A 69 -11.13 -3.51 19.39
C GLY A 69 -10.99 -4.57 20.49
N SER A 70 -11.99 -5.44 20.63
CA SER A 70 -11.93 -6.70 21.38
C SER A 70 -10.53 -7.33 21.27
N LYS A 71 -9.90 -7.64 22.42
CA LYS A 71 -8.69 -8.47 22.52
C LYS A 71 -8.87 -9.91 21.99
N ASN A 72 -10.02 -10.24 21.40
CA ASN A 72 -10.34 -11.52 20.79
C ASN A 72 -10.84 -11.30 19.35
N GLN A 73 -9.92 -11.06 18.43
CA GLN A 73 -9.82 -11.82 17.17
C GLN A 73 -8.44 -11.51 16.58
N MET A 74 -7.43 -12.19 17.12
CA MET A 74 -6.17 -12.41 16.42
C MET A 74 -6.48 -13.29 15.20
N ALA A 75 -7.10 -12.72 14.18
CA ALA A 75 -6.82 -13.24 12.84
C ALA A 75 -5.37 -12.82 12.60
N ASP A 76 -4.50 -13.82 12.54
CA ASP A 76 -3.08 -13.66 12.31
C ASP A 76 -2.90 -12.57 11.24
N TYR A 77 -2.09 -11.56 11.53
CA TYR A 77 -1.82 -10.47 10.59
C TYR A 77 -1.50 -11.04 9.19
N TRP A 78 -0.81 -12.18 9.19
CA TRP A 78 -0.53 -12.99 8.02
C TRP A 78 -1.78 -13.51 7.31
N ASP A 79 -2.81 -13.99 8.00
CA ASP A 79 -4.03 -14.49 7.36
C ASP A 79 -4.80 -13.38 6.63
N ILE A 80 -4.92 -12.18 7.23
CA ILE A 80 -5.59 -11.05 6.58
C ILE A 80 -4.77 -10.59 5.36
N TRP A 81 -3.45 -10.46 5.52
CA TRP A 81 -2.55 -10.05 4.46
C TRP A 81 -2.52 -11.07 3.32
N PHE A 82 -2.35 -12.37 3.62
CA PHE A 82 -2.29 -13.45 2.63
C PHE A 82 -3.63 -13.60 1.89
N ASN A 83 -4.78 -13.47 2.56
CA ASN A 83 -6.07 -13.53 1.88
C ASN A 83 -6.25 -12.37 0.88
N ARG A 84 -5.81 -11.17 1.26
CA ARG A 84 -5.84 -10.01 0.35
C ARG A 84 -4.86 -10.18 -0.80
N TYR A 85 -3.63 -10.59 -0.52
CA TYR A 85 -2.59 -10.84 -1.51
C TYR A 85 -3.01 -11.91 -2.51
N ASN A 86 -3.44 -13.07 -2.04
CA ASN A 86 -3.86 -14.20 -2.88
C ASN A 86 -5.06 -13.84 -3.76
N LYS A 87 -6.01 -13.03 -3.26
CA LYS A 87 -7.13 -12.53 -4.06
C LYS A 87 -6.66 -11.60 -5.18
N LEU A 88 -5.72 -10.69 -4.90
CA LEU A 88 -5.18 -9.77 -5.90
C LEU A 88 -4.34 -10.52 -6.95
N VAL A 89 -3.48 -11.45 -6.52
CA VAL A 89 -2.70 -12.31 -7.41
C VAL A 89 -3.61 -13.22 -8.23
N GLY A 90 -4.66 -13.78 -7.63
CA GLY A 90 -5.68 -14.55 -8.34
C GLY A 90 -6.40 -13.72 -9.40
N ASN A 91 -6.70 -12.45 -9.12
CA ASN A 91 -7.29 -11.55 -10.12
C ASN A 91 -6.30 -11.14 -11.22
N LEU A 92 -5.00 -11.03 -10.90
CA LEU A 92 -3.96 -10.77 -11.89
C LEU A 92 -3.74 -11.98 -12.82
N LYS A 93 -3.79 -13.20 -12.26
CA LYS A 93 -3.71 -14.45 -13.02
C LYS A 93 -5.01 -14.81 -13.73
N GLY A 94 -6.16 -14.39 -13.18
CA GLY A 94 -7.51 -14.72 -13.65
C GLY A 94 -8.10 -13.72 -14.64
N LYS A 95 -7.60 -12.47 -14.68
CA LYS A 95 -7.74 -11.66 -15.90
C LYS A 95 -6.88 -12.34 -16.94
N GLN A 96 -7.49 -12.85 -18.01
CA GLN A 96 -6.76 -13.38 -19.16
C GLN A 96 -5.59 -12.45 -19.48
N THR A 97 -4.38 -12.94 -19.18
CA THR A 97 -3.17 -12.36 -19.71
C THR A 97 -3.33 -12.39 -21.20
N SER A 98 -3.42 -11.22 -21.81
CA SER A 98 -3.52 -11.12 -23.26
C SER A 98 -2.37 -11.94 -23.86
N PRO A 99 -2.64 -12.91 -24.74
CA PRO A 99 -1.60 -13.72 -25.37
C PRO A 99 -0.70 -12.88 -26.28
N TYR A 100 -0.95 -11.57 -26.41
CA TYR A 100 -0.15 -10.61 -27.16
C TYR A 100 1.36 -10.73 -26.86
N TRP A 101 1.77 -10.79 -25.60
CA TRP A 101 3.19 -10.83 -25.26
C TRP A 101 3.85 -12.17 -25.62
N GLU A 102 3.14 -13.28 -25.45
CA GLU A 102 3.62 -14.61 -25.85
C GLU A 102 3.72 -14.71 -27.38
N GLN A 103 2.67 -14.29 -28.10
CA GLN A 103 2.65 -14.28 -29.57
C GLN A 103 3.71 -13.35 -30.17
N TRP A 104 3.91 -12.18 -29.59
CA TRP A 104 4.95 -11.25 -30.02
C TRP A 104 6.34 -11.84 -29.82
N PHE A 105 6.60 -12.46 -28.66
CA PHE A 105 7.88 -13.06 -28.36
C PHE A 105 8.18 -14.26 -29.28
N ASP A 106 7.18 -15.10 -29.53
CA ASP A 106 7.29 -16.23 -30.47
C ASP A 106 7.61 -15.74 -31.89
N ALA A 107 6.90 -14.72 -32.38
CA ALA A 107 7.15 -14.14 -33.71
C ALA A 107 8.57 -13.54 -33.82
N TYR A 108 8.96 -12.72 -32.84
CA TYR A 108 10.27 -12.08 -32.82
C TYR A 108 11.43 -13.08 -32.72
N SER A 109 11.28 -14.11 -31.88
CA SER A 109 12.32 -15.13 -31.72
C SER A 109 12.50 -15.99 -32.98
N GLN A 110 11.42 -16.31 -33.70
CA GLN A 110 11.51 -16.98 -35.00
C GLN A 110 12.19 -16.13 -36.07
N GLU A 111 11.88 -14.83 -36.15
CA GLU A 111 12.56 -13.91 -37.07
C GLU A 111 14.07 -13.87 -36.80
N ILE A 112 14.47 -13.73 -35.54
CA ILE A 112 15.89 -13.77 -35.15
C ILE A 112 16.53 -15.10 -35.55
N SER A 113 15.89 -16.23 -35.24
CA SER A 113 16.44 -17.55 -35.59
C SER A 113 16.62 -17.68 -37.10
N THR A 114 15.66 -17.19 -37.88
CA THR A 114 15.71 -17.22 -39.34
C THR A 114 16.87 -16.37 -39.87
N LEU A 115 17.04 -15.16 -39.32
CA LEU A 115 18.16 -14.27 -39.66
C LEU A 115 19.53 -14.86 -39.27
N MET A 116 19.61 -15.57 -38.14
CA MET A 116 20.84 -16.26 -37.73
C MET A 116 21.17 -17.43 -38.67
N THR A 117 20.18 -18.21 -39.10
CA THR A 117 20.38 -19.33 -40.04
C THR A 117 20.63 -18.90 -41.48
N ALA A 118 20.11 -17.74 -41.91
CA ALA A 118 20.28 -17.23 -43.27
C ALA A 118 21.66 -16.57 -43.50
N ASN A 119 22.40 -16.26 -42.43
CA ASN A 119 23.72 -15.65 -42.48
C ASN A 119 24.84 -16.64 -42.11
N SER A 120 24.54 -17.95 -42.19
CA SER A 120 25.44 -19.09 -41.94
C SER A 120 25.71 -19.87 -43.21
#